data_AF-A0A7K5WCL2-F1
#
_entry.id   AF-A0A7K5WCL2-F1
#
_cell.length_a   1.000
_cell.length_b   1.000
_cell.length_c   1.000
_cell.angle_alpha   90.00
_cell.angle_beta   90.00
_cell.angle_gamma   90.00
#
_symmetry.space_group_name_H-M   'P 1'
#
loop_
_entity.id
_entity.type
_entity.pdbx_description
1 polymer ?
#
loop_
_entity_poly.entity_id
_entity_poly.type
_entity_poly.pdbx_seq_one_letter_code
_entity_poly.pdbx_strand_id
1 'polypeptide(L)'
;REDCRNRESVLLVPWDQDELEFLNETLQKPTRHFWIGLSLPVAGTGWVWENGSDPDQDQFQLDLPARRGACGTLRGNAITPQTCDTRLQWICQKESAEI
;
A
#
# COMPACT_ATOMS: atom_id res chain seq x y z
N ARG A 1 -4.73 8.25 -5.36
CA ARG A 1 -4.52 9.10 -4.16
C ARG A 1 -5.62 10.14 -4.00
N GLU A 2 -5.83 11.03 -4.98
CA GLU A 2 -6.83 12.10 -4.89
C GLU A 2 -8.25 11.58 -4.65
N ASP A 3 -8.63 10.46 -5.26
CA ASP A 3 -9.90 9.78 -5.00
C ASP A 3 -10.15 9.43 -3.52
N CYS A 4 -9.14 8.87 -2.84
CA CYS A 4 -9.25 8.57 -1.42
C CYS A 4 -9.35 9.86 -0.61
N ARG A 5 -8.49 10.85 -0.93
CA ARG A 5 -8.49 12.15 -0.25
C ARG A 5 -9.83 12.87 -0.34
N ASN A 6 -10.49 12.81 -1.50
CA ASN A 6 -11.82 13.39 -1.72
C ASN A 6 -12.92 12.71 -0.89
N ARG A 7 -12.69 11.50 -0.39
CA ARG A 7 -13.59 10.76 0.50
C ARG A 7 -13.16 10.85 1.98
N GLU A 8 -12.28 11.79 2.29
CA GLU A 8 -11.65 11.94 3.60
C GLU A 8 -11.02 10.62 4.08
N SER A 9 -10.35 9.95 3.15
CA SER A 9 -9.67 8.68 3.37
C SER A 9 -8.26 8.74 2.80
N VAL A 10 -7.42 7.80 3.18
CA VAL A 10 -6.07 7.65 2.66
C VAL A 10 -5.98 6.38 1.81
N LEU A 11 -4.94 6.25 0.98
CA LEU A 11 -4.63 4.95 0.41
C LEU A 11 -4.32 3.98 1.56
N LEU A 12 -4.63 2.70 1.38
CA LEU A 12 -4.44 1.67 2.39
C LEU A 12 -3.01 1.71 2.97
N VAL A 13 -2.90 1.87 4.29
CA VAL A 13 -1.66 1.76 5.06
C VAL A 13 -1.83 0.62 6.06
N PRO A 14 -1.43 -0.61 5.69
CA PRO A 14 -1.52 -1.74 6.60
C PRO A 14 -0.60 -1.53 7.80
N TRP A 15 -1.12 -1.81 8.99
CA TRP A 15 -0.39 -1.72 10.25
C TRP A 15 0.46 -2.95 10.54
N ASP A 16 0.01 -4.13 10.08
CA ASP A 16 0.66 -5.43 10.30
C ASP A 16 0.36 -6.42 9.16
N GLN A 17 1.06 -7.56 9.14
CA GLN A 17 0.76 -8.72 8.29
C GLN A 17 -0.64 -9.30 8.54
N ASP A 18 -1.14 -9.28 9.78
CA ASP A 18 -2.50 -9.75 10.08
C ASP A 18 -3.56 -8.95 9.31
N GLU A 19 -3.39 -7.64 9.19
CA GLU A 19 -4.30 -6.79 8.40
C GLU A 19 -4.20 -7.13 6.90
N LEU A 20 -3.00 -7.39 6.38
CA LEU A 20 -2.81 -7.83 5.00
C LEU A 20 -3.48 -9.16 4.72
N GLU A 21 -3.40 -10.12 5.65
CA GLU A 21 -4.06 -11.41 5.53
C GLU A 21 -5.59 -11.26 5.58
N PHE A 22 -6.10 -10.45 6.50
CA PHE A 22 -7.53 -10.12 6.57
C PHE A 22 -8.04 -9.50 5.27
N LEU A 23 -7.30 -8.54 4.70
CA LEU A 23 -7.64 -7.92 3.41
C LEU A 23 -7.59 -8.93 2.26
N ASN A 24 -6.59 -9.82 2.26
CA ASN A 24 -6.46 -10.87 1.26
C ASN A 24 -7.69 -11.81 1.27
N GLU A 25 -8.13 -12.25 2.44
CA GLU A 25 -9.35 -13.08 2.58
C GLU A 25 -10.62 -12.29 2.23
N THR A 26 -10.74 -11.04 2.68
CA THR A 26 -11.89 -10.16 2.40
C THR A 26 -12.04 -9.87 0.91
N LEU A 27 -10.93 -9.67 0.20
CA LEU A 27 -10.90 -9.47 -1.24
C LEU A 27 -10.99 -10.78 -2.03
N GLN A 28 -11.19 -11.92 -1.36
CA GLN A 28 -11.31 -13.26 -1.95
C GLN A 28 -10.07 -13.67 -2.76
N LYS A 29 -8.89 -13.55 -2.14
CA LYS A 29 -7.58 -13.95 -2.70
C LYS A 29 -7.35 -13.37 -4.10
N PRO A 30 -7.38 -12.03 -4.22
CA PRO A 30 -7.31 -11.40 -5.51
C PRO A 30 -5.97 -11.69 -6.19
N THR A 31 -6.02 -12.05 -7.46
CA THR A 31 -4.82 -12.28 -8.29
C THR A 31 -4.28 -11.00 -8.94
N ARG A 32 -5.08 -9.92 -8.90
CA ARG A 32 -4.77 -8.58 -9.42
C ARG A 32 -4.03 -7.72 -8.38
N HIS A 33 -3.37 -6.67 -8.87
CA HIS A 33 -2.65 -5.71 -8.06
C HIS A 33 -3.55 -4.53 -7.69
N PHE A 34 -3.42 -4.05 -6.46
CA PHE A 34 -4.08 -2.84 -5.98
C PHE A 34 -3.07 -1.82 -5.47
N TRP A 35 -3.25 -0.56 -5.82
CA TRP A 35 -2.48 0.53 -5.23
C TRP A 35 -2.78 0.65 -3.73
N ILE A 36 -1.70 0.75 -2.96
CA ILE A 36 -1.70 1.03 -1.52
C ILE A 36 -0.89 2.29 -1.26
N GLY A 37 -0.90 2.77 -0.01
CA GLY A 37 -0.25 4.01 0.39
C GLY A 37 1.27 3.95 0.46
N LEU A 38 1.92 2.99 -0.22
CA LEU A 38 3.37 2.82 -0.17
C LEU A 38 4.02 3.42 -1.42
N SER A 39 5.09 4.18 -1.22
CA SER A 39 5.87 4.72 -2.34
C SER A 39 7.37 4.71 -2.05
N LEU A 40 8.19 4.57 -3.09
CA LEU A 40 9.65 4.69 -3.02
C LEU A 40 10.06 5.98 -3.75
N PRO A 41 10.15 7.11 -3.06
CA PRO A 41 10.45 8.39 -3.70
C PRO A 41 11.81 8.40 -4.40
N VAL A 42 11.91 9.14 -5.51
CA VAL A 42 13.14 9.19 -6.33
C VAL A 42 14.33 9.69 -5.53
N ALA A 43 14.11 10.66 -4.65
CA ALA A 43 15.12 11.23 -3.76
C ALA A 43 15.25 10.50 -2.41
N GLY A 44 14.39 9.52 -2.13
CA GLY A 44 14.38 8.82 -0.85
C GLY A 44 15.32 7.61 -0.83
N THR A 45 15.73 7.22 0.37
CA THR A 45 16.59 6.04 0.60
C THR A 45 15.80 4.74 0.77
N GLY A 46 14.50 4.82 1.08
CA GLY A 46 13.65 3.66 1.33
C GLY A 46 12.17 3.96 1.11
N TRP A 47 11.35 2.93 1.31
CA TRP A 47 9.90 2.99 1.21
C TRP A 47 9.30 3.92 2.27
N VAL A 48 8.21 4.61 1.92
CA VAL A 48 7.46 5.49 2.83
C VAL A 48 5.96 5.28 2.67
N TRP A 49 5.23 5.32 3.79
CA TRP A 49 3.77 5.32 3.79
C TRP A 49 3.21 6.74 3.60
N GLU A 50 2.02 6.84 3.00
CA GLU A 50 1.37 8.13 2.76
C GLU A 50 0.91 8.85 4.04
N ASN A 51 0.76 8.13 5.16
CA ASN A 51 0.46 8.73 6.46
C ASN A 51 1.70 9.32 7.16
N GLY A 52 2.89 9.12 6.60
CA GLY A 52 4.16 9.57 7.18
C GLY A 52 4.79 8.59 8.16
N SER A 53 4.19 7.43 8.40
CA SER A 53 4.81 6.36 9.18
C SER A 53 5.94 5.68 8.39
N ASP A 54 6.99 5.29 9.10
CA ASP A 54 8.05 4.47 8.53
C ASP A 54 7.57 3.01 8.37
N PRO A 55 7.70 2.41 7.17
CA PRO A 55 7.35 1.00 6.98
C PRO A 55 8.37 0.09 7.66
N ASP A 56 7.85 -0.91 8.36
CA ASP A 56 8.70 -2.02 8.85
C ASP A 56 9.07 -2.93 7.68
N GLN A 57 10.28 -2.75 7.17
CA GLN A 57 10.72 -3.42 5.93
C GLN A 57 10.84 -4.93 6.08
N ASP A 58 11.15 -5.43 7.27
CA ASP A 58 11.28 -6.86 7.57
C ASP A 58 9.89 -7.51 7.62
N GLN A 59 8.98 -6.90 8.38
CA GLN A 59 7.59 -7.35 8.48
C GLN A 59 6.90 -7.41 7.12
N PHE A 60 7.08 -6.39 6.28
CA PHE A 60 6.43 -6.32 4.96
C PHE A 60 7.25 -6.93 3.81
N GLN A 61 8.41 -7.52 4.12
CA GLN A 61 9.34 -8.10 3.14
C GLN A 61 9.64 -7.14 1.98
N LEU A 62 9.93 -5.88 2.31
CA LEU A 62 10.14 -4.79 1.34
C LEU A 62 11.55 -4.76 0.73
N ASP A 63 12.39 -5.77 1.01
CA ASP A 63 13.74 -5.99 0.44
C ASP A 63 13.69 -6.41 -1.06
N LEU A 64 12.65 -5.97 -1.76
CA LEU A 64 12.40 -6.29 -3.16
C LEU A 64 13.24 -5.34 -4.04
N PRO A 65 13.77 -5.81 -5.17
CA PRO A 65 14.49 -4.95 -6.12
C PRO A 65 13.52 -3.94 -6.76
N ALA A 66 13.40 -2.77 -6.15
CA ALA A 66 12.53 -1.69 -6.59
C ALA A 66 13.34 -0.57 -7.24
N ARG A 67 12.85 -0.03 -8.36
CA ARG A 67 13.41 1.19 -8.94
C ARG A 67 12.98 2.39 -8.09
N ARG A 68 13.89 3.34 -7.85
CA ARG A 68 13.51 4.63 -7.27
C ARG A 68 12.43 5.29 -8.12
N GLY A 69 11.39 5.81 -7.50
CA GLY A 69 10.16 6.29 -8.16
C GLY A 69 9.09 5.20 -8.37
N ALA A 70 9.21 4.03 -7.74
CA ALA A 70 8.18 3.01 -7.75
C ALA A 70 7.08 3.28 -6.72
N CYS A 71 5.91 2.73 -6.96
CA CYS A 71 4.78 2.72 -6.04
C CYS A 71 4.51 1.26 -5.61
N GLY A 72 4.10 1.06 -4.36
CA GLY A 72 3.80 -0.26 -3.83
C GLY A 72 2.38 -0.68 -4.19
N THR A 73 2.23 -1.96 -4.51
CA THR A 73 0.92 -2.58 -4.78
C THR A 73 0.73 -3.80 -3.91
N LEU A 74 -0.50 -4.06 -3.49
CA LEU A 74 -0.90 -5.28 -2.82
C LEU A 74 -1.34 -6.32 -3.84
N ARG A 75 -0.79 -7.53 -3.75
CA ARG A 75 -1.23 -8.71 -4.50
C ARG A 75 -1.32 -9.90 -3.55
N GLY A 76 -2.54 -10.39 -3.33
CA GLY A 76 -2.78 -11.37 -2.28
C GLY A 76 -2.45 -10.77 -0.91
N ASN A 77 -1.54 -11.42 -0.17
CA ASN A 77 -1.00 -10.94 1.10
C ASN A 77 0.41 -10.34 0.98
N ALA A 78 0.91 -10.12 -0.24
CA ALA A 78 2.27 -9.62 -0.48
C ALA A 78 2.26 -8.23 -1.12
N ILE A 79 3.23 -7.41 -0.74
CA ILE A 79 3.47 -6.10 -1.36
C ILE A 79 4.51 -6.24 -2.47
N THR A 80 4.23 -5.68 -3.63
CA THR A 80 5.14 -5.70 -4.79
C THR A 80 5.32 -4.30 -5.39
N PRO A 81 6.53 -3.94 -5.84
CA PRO A 81 6.79 -2.69 -6.53
C PRO A 81 6.19 -2.69 -7.94
N GLN A 82 5.57 -1.58 -8.33
CA GLN A 82 5.07 -1.30 -9.68
C GLN A 82 5.38 0.13 -10.11
N THR A 83 5.38 0.37 -11.42
CA THR A 83 5.51 1.73 -11.98
C THR A 83 4.26 2.54 -11.64
N CYS A 84 4.43 3.71 -11.00
CA CYS A 84 3.32 4.55 -10.54
C CYS A 84 2.34 4.98 -11.66
N ASP A 85 2.79 5.06 -12.91
CA ASP A 85 1.95 5.38 -14.08
C ASP A 85 1.00 4.24 -14.52
N THR A 86 1.07 3.08 -13.87
CA THR A 86 0.22 1.93 -14.23
C THR A 86 -1.22 2.15 -13.78
N ARG A 87 -2.18 1.90 -14.67
CA ARG A 87 -3.61 1.94 -14.35
C ARG A 87 -4.05 0.69 -13.60
N LEU A 88 -4.00 0.75 -12.28
CA LEU A 88 -4.52 -0.28 -11.38
C LEU A 88 -5.65 0.27 -10.51
N GLN A 89 -6.45 -0.63 -9.94
CA GLN A 89 -7.41 -0.26 -8.90
C GLN A 89 -6.68 0.07 -7.60
N TRP A 90 -7.34 0.75 -6.67
CA TRP A 90 -6.76 1.16 -5.39
C TRP A 90 -7.70 0.83 -4.25
N ILE A 91 -7.13 0.70 -3.05
CA ILE A 91 -7.87 0.49 -1.82
C ILE A 91 -7.71 1.74 -0.97
N CYS A 92 -8.83 2.31 -0.53
CA CYS A 92 -8.83 3.42 0.41
C CYS A 92 -9.14 2.90 1.82
N GLN A 93 -8.43 3.41 2.82
CA GLN A 93 -8.65 3.15 4.23
C GLN A 93 -9.08 4.46 4.90
N LYS A 94 -10.08 4.36 5.78
CA LYS A 94 -10.54 5.46 6.63
C LYS A 94 -10.63 4.92 8.04
N GLU A 95 -10.19 5.72 9.00
CA GLU A 95 -10.36 5.39 10.40
C GLU A 95 -11.87 5.35 10.72
N SER A 96 -12.32 4.30 11.40
CA SER A 96 -13.70 4.24 11.87
C SER A 96 -13.82 5.25 13.02
N ALA A 97 -14.73 6.21 12.89
CA ALA A 97 -15.08 7.06 14.02
C ALA A 97 -15.72 6.17 15.09
N GLU A 98 -15.03 5.98 16.21
CA GLU A 98 -15.69 5.48 17.42
C GLU A 98 -16.70 6.55 17.88
N ILE A 99 -17.95 6.14 18.04
CA ILE A 99 -19.07 6.98 18.49
C ILE A 99 -19.14 6.95 20.02
#